data_AF-A0A067D657-F1
#
_entry.id   AF-A0A067D657-F1
#
_cell.length_a   1.000
_cell.length_b   1.000
_cell.length_c   1.000
_cell.angle_alpha   90.00
_cell.angle_beta   90.00
_cell.angle_gamma   90.00
#
_symmetry.space_group_name_H-M   'P 1'
#
loop_
_entity.id
_entity.type
_entity.pdbx_description
1 polymer ?
#
loop_
_entity_poly.entity_id
_entity_poly.type
_entity_poly.pdbx_seq_one_letter_code
_entity_poly.pdbx_strand_id
1 'polypeptide(L)'
;MAAEAIASSDVVSGDMIFEPVLEEGVFRFDCSASDRQAAYPSLSFVNGKDRDTPISTRTRPSYTPTYQCVRGQQIVKLEFPAGTSLYGTGEVSGQLERTGKRIFTWNTDAWGYGTGTTSLYQSHPWVLAVLPNGEALGVLADTTRRCEIDLRKESTIQFIAPSSYPVFTFGPFTSPTAVLVSLSHA
;
A
#
# COMPACT_ATOMS: atom_id res chain seq x y z
N MET A 1 -8.46 -34.80 -31.98
CA MET A 1 -8.52 -34.20 -30.64
C MET A 1 -7.30 -33.29 -30.50
N ALA A 2 -7.51 -31.99 -30.64
CA ALA A 2 -6.45 -31.00 -30.43
C ALA A 2 -6.35 -30.78 -28.91
N ALA A 3 -5.16 -30.98 -28.35
CA ALA A 3 -4.87 -30.56 -26.99
C ALA A 3 -4.76 -29.03 -27.00
N GLU A 4 -5.70 -28.34 -26.38
CA GLU A 4 -5.55 -26.93 -26.04
C GLU A 4 -4.37 -26.81 -25.08
N ALA A 5 -3.32 -26.13 -25.54
CA ALA A 5 -2.22 -25.71 -24.69
C ALA A 5 -2.79 -24.73 -23.66
N ILE A 6 -2.86 -25.15 -22.40
CA ILE A 6 -3.11 -24.26 -21.28
C ILE A 6 -1.95 -23.27 -21.27
N ALA A 7 -2.22 -22.03 -21.66
CA ALA A 7 -1.26 -20.95 -21.60
C ALA A 7 -0.68 -20.90 -20.18
N SER A 8 0.65 -20.96 -20.09
CA SER A 8 1.41 -20.47 -18.94
C SER A 8 0.75 -19.18 -18.48
N SER A 9 0.16 -19.16 -17.27
CA SER A 9 -0.29 -17.90 -16.69
C SER A 9 0.99 -17.15 -16.33
N ASP A 10 1.49 -16.34 -17.25
CA ASP A 10 2.73 -15.61 -17.07
C ASP A 10 2.60 -14.72 -15.84
N VAL A 11 3.28 -15.16 -14.78
CA VAL A 11 3.44 -14.40 -13.55
C VAL A 11 4.36 -13.24 -13.89
N VAL A 12 3.80 -12.05 -14.00
CA VAL A 12 4.59 -10.83 -14.20
C VAL A 12 5.01 -10.31 -12.83
N SER A 13 6.29 -10.05 -12.65
CA SER A 13 6.82 -9.48 -11.40
C SER A 13 8.01 -8.56 -11.68
N GLY A 14 8.24 -7.59 -10.80
CA GLY A 14 9.40 -6.71 -10.88
C GLY A 14 9.38 -5.61 -9.83
N ASP A 15 10.33 -4.69 -9.93
CA ASP A 15 10.32 -3.44 -9.17
C ASP A 15 9.29 -2.48 -9.76
N MET A 16 8.56 -1.77 -8.91
CA MET A 16 7.63 -0.73 -9.36
C MET A 16 8.39 0.52 -9.83
N ILE A 17 7.91 1.14 -10.90
CA ILE A 17 8.42 2.45 -11.35
C ILE A 17 7.84 3.54 -10.46
N PHE A 18 8.59 4.62 -10.24
CA PHE A 18 8.19 5.68 -9.33
C PHE A 18 8.13 7.06 -9.98
N GLU A 19 7.29 7.93 -9.42
CA GLU A 19 7.29 9.38 -9.65
C GLU A 19 7.18 10.12 -8.31
N PRO A 20 7.98 11.18 -8.10
CA PRO A 20 7.77 12.09 -6.98
C PRO A 20 6.50 12.92 -7.19
N VAL A 21 5.66 13.03 -6.18
CA VAL A 21 4.37 13.73 -6.25
C VAL A 21 4.12 14.47 -4.95
N LEU A 22 3.14 15.37 -4.92
CA LEU A 22 2.71 16.14 -3.74
C LEU A 22 3.80 17.02 -3.09
N GLU A 23 4.81 16.44 -2.46
CA GLU A 23 5.89 17.14 -1.76
C GLU A 23 7.17 16.26 -1.63
N GLU A 24 8.24 16.82 -1.07
CA GLU A 24 9.49 16.09 -0.88
C GLU A 24 9.29 14.88 0.05
N GLY A 25 9.74 13.70 -0.40
CA GLY A 25 9.58 12.45 0.34
C GLY A 25 8.28 11.70 0.04
N VAL A 26 7.41 12.24 -0.81
CA VAL A 26 6.21 11.54 -1.27
C VAL A 26 6.41 11.00 -2.69
N PHE A 27 6.22 9.69 -2.83
CA PHE A 27 6.43 9.00 -4.10
C PHE A 27 5.24 8.12 -4.44
N ARG A 28 4.80 8.19 -5.69
CA ARG A 28 3.86 7.27 -6.31
C ARG A 28 4.61 6.15 -7.00
N PHE A 29 4.10 4.93 -6.89
CA PHE A 29 4.61 3.74 -7.54
C PHE A 29 3.53 3.07 -8.38
N ASP A 30 3.90 2.62 -9.57
CA ASP A 30 3.04 1.86 -10.48
C ASP A 30 3.81 0.66 -11.05
N CYS A 31 3.13 -0.41 -11.44
CA CYS A 31 3.77 -1.59 -12.04
C CYS A 31 4.42 -1.28 -13.41
N SER A 32 3.82 -0.36 -14.16
CA SER A 32 4.27 0.09 -15.48
C SER A 32 3.69 1.47 -15.81
N ALA A 33 4.20 2.11 -16.87
CA ALA A 33 3.65 3.39 -17.35
C ALA A 33 2.21 3.24 -17.88
N SER A 34 1.89 2.09 -18.50
CA SER A 34 0.52 1.79 -18.93
C SER A 34 -0.43 1.62 -17.74
N ASP A 35 0.03 0.96 -16.67
CA ASP A 35 -0.74 0.82 -15.43
C ASP A 35 -1.01 2.17 -14.78
N ARG A 36 -0.02 3.07 -14.76
CA ARG A 36 -0.18 4.43 -14.26
C ARG A 36 -1.28 5.18 -15.01
N GLN A 37 -1.26 5.10 -16.34
CA GLN A 37 -2.25 5.77 -17.19
C GLN A 37 -3.65 5.16 -17.04
N ALA A 38 -3.73 3.85 -16.78
CA ALA A 38 -4.99 3.13 -16.59
C ALA A 38 -5.47 3.14 -15.12
N ALA A 39 -4.76 3.81 -14.20
CA ALA A 39 -5.08 3.81 -12.78
C ALA A 39 -6.49 4.39 -12.53
N TYR A 40 -7.25 3.71 -11.68
CA TYR A 40 -8.58 4.18 -11.27
C TYR A 40 -8.50 5.51 -10.51
N PRO A 41 -9.61 6.28 -10.47
CA PRO A 41 -9.70 7.47 -9.63
C PRO A 41 -9.40 7.16 -8.16
N SER A 42 -8.79 8.12 -7.47
CA SER A 42 -8.45 8.02 -6.05
C SER A 42 -9.52 8.67 -5.18
N LEU A 43 -9.70 8.12 -3.97
CA LEU A 43 -10.41 8.78 -2.86
C LEU A 43 -9.45 9.21 -1.75
N SER A 44 -8.15 9.00 -1.95
CA SER A 44 -7.11 9.23 -0.96
C SER A 44 -6.56 10.66 -1.01
N PHE A 45 -6.85 11.40 -2.10
CA PHE A 45 -6.39 12.76 -2.31
C PHE A 45 -7.58 13.71 -2.47
N VAL A 46 -7.56 14.85 -1.76
CA VAL A 46 -8.59 15.88 -1.88
C VAL A 46 -8.59 16.48 -3.29
N ASN A 47 -7.40 16.72 -3.84
CA ASN A 47 -7.21 17.16 -5.20
C ASN A 47 -6.49 16.08 -6.00
N GLY A 48 -7.23 15.35 -6.84
CA GLY A 48 -6.67 14.27 -7.65
C GLY A 48 -5.53 14.68 -8.59
N LYS A 49 -5.34 15.97 -8.88
CA LYS A 49 -4.19 16.43 -9.68
C LYS A 49 -2.87 16.26 -8.93
N ASP A 50 -2.87 16.40 -7.62
CA ASP A 50 -1.63 16.36 -6.81
C ASP A 50 -1.07 14.93 -6.75
N ARG A 51 -1.95 13.93 -6.90
CA ARG A 51 -1.64 12.51 -7.09
C ARG A 51 -0.99 12.19 -8.43
N ASP A 52 -1.43 12.86 -9.50
CA ASP A 52 -1.10 12.52 -10.89
C ASP A 52 -0.03 13.45 -11.51
N THR A 53 0.35 14.54 -10.83
CA THR A 53 1.29 15.53 -11.34
C THR A 53 2.67 15.34 -10.70
N PRO A 54 3.69 14.91 -11.47
CA PRO A 54 5.04 14.77 -10.95
C PRO A 54 5.63 16.12 -10.56
N ILE A 55 6.35 16.13 -9.44
CA ILE A 55 7.13 17.29 -8.99
C ILE A 55 8.61 17.12 -9.32
N SER A 56 9.37 18.22 -9.33
CA SER A 56 10.82 18.14 -9.48
C SER A 56 11.49 17.93 -8.12
N THR A 57 12.14 16.79 -7.91
CA THR A 57 12.97 16.53 -6.73
C THR A 57 14.30 15.88 -7.12
N ARG A 58 15.30 16.03 -6.25
CA ARG A 58 16.58 15.32 -6.33
C ARG A 58 16.59 14.04 -5.50
N THR A 59 15.61 13.86 -4.62
CA THR A 59 15.52 12.70 -3.74
C THR A 59 14.94 11.49 -4.48
N ARG A 60 15.44 10.31 -4.12
CA ARG A 60 14.92 9.02 -4.58
C ARG A 60 14.23 8.32 -3.41
N PRO A 61 13.25 7.45 -3.67
CA PRO A 61 12.63 6.68 -2.61
C PRO A 61 13.66 5.78 -1.91
N SER A 62 13.61 5.73 -0.58
CA SER A 62 14.48 4.85 0.22
C SER A 62 14.04 3.38 0.11
N TYR A 63 12.75 3.15 -0.13
CA TYR A 63 12.14 1.83 -0.27
C TYR A 63 11.38 1.78 -1.58
N THR A 64 11.76 0.89 -2.49
CA THR A 64 11.05 0.64 -3.75
C THR A 64 10.22 -0.63 -3.59
N PRO A 65 8.87 -0.57 -3.73
CA PRO A 65 8.04 -1.75 -3.69
C PRO A 65 8.33 -2.68 -4.88
N THR A 66 8.16 -3.97 -4.64
CA THR A 66 8.09 -4.99 -5.69
C THR A 66 6.65 -5.38 -5.92
N TYR A 67 6.32 -5.80 -7.14
CA TYR A 67 4.99 -6.30 -7.46
C TYR A 67 5.02 -7.68 -8.11
N GLN A 68 3.89 -8.37 -8.01
CA GLN A 68 3.61 -9.59 -8.73
C GLN A 68 2.13 -9.59 -9.15
N CYS A 69 1.86 -9.88 -10.42
CA CYS A 69 0.52 -10.01 -10.98
C CYS A 69 0.18 -11.49 -11.15
N VAL A 70 -0.79 -11.97 -10.37
CA VAL A 70 -1.22 -13.38 -10.38
C VAL A 70 -2.73 -13.44 -10.49
N ARG A 71 -3.26 -14.09 -11.54
CA ARG A 71 -4.71 -14.32 -11.73
C ARG A 71 -5.56 -13.05 -11.59
N GLY A 72 -5.09 -11.93 -12.15
CA GLY A 72 -5.78 -10.64 -12.12
C GLY A 72 -5.71 -9.89 -10.79
N GLN A 73 -4.93 -10.37 -9.82
CA GLN A 73 -4.59 -9.66 -8.59
C GLN A 73 -3.18 -9.09 -8.68
N GLN A 74 -3.00 -7.88 -8.19
CA GLN A 74 -1.70 -7.29 -7.96
C GLN A 74 -1.32 -7.46 -6.49
N ILE A 75 -0.17 -8.08 -6.26
CA ILE A 75 0.48 -8.24 -4.97
C ILE A 75 1.61 -7.24 -4.93
N VAL A 76 1.60 -6.30 -3.98
CA VAL A 76 2.71 -5.35 -3.76
C VAL A 76 3.36 -5.64 -2.43
N LYS A 77 4.69 -5.63 -2.39
CA LYS A 77 5.48 -5.94 -1.21
C LYS A 77 6.58 -4.91 -0.95
N LEU A 78 6.68 -4.47 0.30
CA LEU A 78 7.76 -3.64 0.82
C LEU A 78 8.40 -4.33 2.02
N GLU A 79 9.74 -4.41 2.02
CA GLU A 79 10.52 -4.97 3.12
C GLU A 79 11.29 -3.87 3.85
N PHE A 80 11.31 -3.95 5.18
CA PHE A 80 11.94 -2.99 6.08
C PHE A 80 12.99 -3.67 6.95
N PRO A 81 13.88 -2.90 7.61
CA PRO A 81 14.82 -3.46 8.58
C PRO A 81 14.11 -4.24 9.70
N ALA A 82 14.73 -5.33 10.15
CA ALA A 82 14.22 -6.14 11.26
C ALA A 82 14.00 -5.27 12.51
N GLY A 83 12.92 -5.53 13.24
CA GLY A 83 12.48 -4.70 14.36
C GLY A 83 11.58 -3.52 13.98
N THR A 84 11.27 -3.33 12.68
CA THR A 84 10.22 -2.39 12.25
C THR A 84 8.86 -2.85 12.79
N SER A 85 8.16 -1.95 13.49
CA SER A 85 6.78 -2.17 13.95
C SER A 85 5.77 -1.52 13.00
N LEU A 86 4.61 -2.15 12.82
CA LEU A 86 3.62 -1.77 11.82
C LEU A 86 2.30 -1.35 12.49
N TYR A 87 1.71 -0.25 12.03
CA TYR A 87 0.48 0.35 12.57
C TYR A 87 -0.46 0.80 11.45
N GLY A 88 -1.66 1.29 11.81
CA GLY A 88 -2.64 1.79 10.85
C GLY A 88 -3.72 0.77 10.54
N THR A 89 -4.00 0.54 9.26
CA THR A 89 -5.05 -0.36 8.72
C THR A 89 -6.49 0.07 8.96
N GLY A 90 -6.70 1.26 9.52
CA GLY A 90 -8.02 1.87 9.67
C GLY A 90 -8.80 1.41 10.89
N GLU A 91 -10.11 1.28 10.71
CA GLU A 91 -11.03 0.81 11.74
C GLU A 91 -10.98 -0.72 11.81
N VAL A 92 -10.26 -1.24 12.79
CA VAL A 92 -10.08 -2.68 13.01
C VAL A 92 -10.09 -3.01 14.49
N SER A 93 -10.45 -4.25 14.81
CA SER A 93 -10.45 -4.75 16.20
C SER A 93 -9.04 -5.09 16.71
N GLY A 94 -8.88 -5.23 18.02
CA GLY A 94 -7.63 -5.70 18.65
C GLY A 94 -6.59 -4.61 18.95
N GLN A 95 -5.35 -5.04 19.23
CA GLN A 95 -4.23 -4.19 19.64
C GLN A 95 -3.81 -3.20 18.56
N LEU A 96 -3.31 -2.02 18.96
CA LEU A 96 -2.90 -0.95 18.03
C LEU A 96 -1.84 -1.41 17.01
N GLU A 97 -0.83 -2.15 17.47
CA GLU A 97 0.21 -2.71 16.61
C GLU A 97 -0.36 -3.85 15.73
N ARG A 98 0.00 -3.80 14.45
CA ARG A 98 -0.49 -4.66 13.38
C ARG A 98 0.56 -5.65 12.86
N THR A 99 1.78 -5.62 13.40
CA THR A 99 2.79 -6.64 13.17
C THR A 99 2.22 -8.05 13.45
N GLY A 100 2.40 -8.98 12.52
CA GLY A 100 1.88 -10.34 12.66
C GLY A 100 0.41 -10.50 12.31
N LYS A 101 -0.29 -9.45 11.86
CA LYS A 101 -1.74 -9.48 11.58
C LYS A 101 -2.03 -9.55 10.08
N ARG A 102 -3.25 -10.00 9.77
CA ARG A 102 -3.83 -10.00 8.42
C ARG A 102 -5.18 -9.30 8.48
N ILE A 103 -5.33 -8.25 7.70
CA ILE A 103 -6.51 -7.36 7.71
C ILE A 103 -7.09 -7.29 6.30
N PHE A 104 -8.40 -7.12 6.20
CA PHE A 104 -9.06 -6.81 4.94
C PHE A 104 -9.71 -5.44 5.02
N THR A 105 -9.48 -4.59 4.02
CA THR A 105 -10.18 -3.33 3.87
C THR A 105 -11.40 -3.56 2.97
N TRP A 106 -12.53 -3.89 3.60
CA TRP A 106 -13.80 -4.10 2.94
C TRP A 106 -14.97 -3.77 3.87
N ASN A 107 -15.70 -2.70 3.58
CA ASN A 107 -16.78 -2.26 4.46
C ASN A 107 -17.85 -3.35 4.57
N THR A 108 -18.11 -3.78 5.79
CA THR A 108 -19.13 -4.79 6.12
C THR A 108 -19.96 -4.31 7.31
N ASP A 109 -21.25 -4.64 7.33
CA ASP A 109 -22.06 -4.44 8.53
C ASP A 109 -21.70 -5.50 9.58
N ALA A 110 -20.82 -5.12 10.51
CA ALA A 110 -20.19 -6.02 11.48
C ALA A 110 -20.79 -5.87 12.89
N TRP A 111 -22.11 -5.95 13.02
CA TRP A 111 -22.76 -5.85 14.33
C TRP A 111 -22.28 -6.93 15.31
N GLY A 112 -21.96 -6.54 16.55
CA GLY A 112 -21.46 -7.45 17.58
C GLY A 112 -20.03 -7.96 17.35
N TYR A 113 -19.20 -7.24 16.60
CA TYR A 113 -17.83 -7.64 16.29
C TYR A 113 -16.97 -7.89 17.54
N GLY A 114 -16.04 -8.83 17.42
CA GLY A 114 -15.08 -9.16 18.46
C GLY A 114 -13.65 -8.86 18.05
N THR A 115 -12.69 -9.21 18.89
CA THR A 115 -11.24 -8.96 18.69
C THR A 115 -10.62 -9.71 17.50
N GLY A 116 -11.34 -10.67 16.92
CA GLY A 116 -10.89 -11.44 15.75
C GLY A 116 -11.48 -10.94 14.43
N THR A 117 -12.35 -9.92 14.44
CA THR A 117 -12.99 -9.42 13.23
C THR A 117 -11.98 -8.60 12.42
N THR A 118 -11.74 -9.02 11.18
CA THR A 118 -10.67 -8.52 10.30
C THR A 118 -11.08 -7.39 9.36
N SER A 119 -12.36 -7.00 9.37
CA SER A 119 -12.92 -5.92 8.56
C SER A 119 -14.16 -5.36 9.25
N LEU A 120 -14.31 -4.04 9.30
CA LEU A 120 -15.41 -3.35 9.97
C LEU A 120 -16.11 -2.38 9.01
N TYR A 121 -16.50 -1.20 9.47
CA TYR A 121 -17.33 -0.26 8.72
C TYR A 121 -16.52 0.66 7.81
N GLN A 122 -15.22 0.83 8.07
CA GLN A 122 -14.34 1.69 7.29
C GLN A 122 -13.11 0.95 6.74
N SER A 123 -12.71 1.33 5.53
CA SER A 123 -11.57 0.76 4.79
C SER A 123 -10.47 1.79 4.63
N HIS A 124 -9.31 1.53 5.22
CA HIS A 124 -8.12 2.38 5.05
C HIS A 124 -6.94 1.50 4.63
N PRO A 125 -6.64 1.40 3.32
CA PRO A 125 -5.51 0.61 2.79
C PRO A 125 -4.16 1.30 3.06
N TRP A 126 -3.91 1.63 4.32
CA TRP A 126 -2.80 2.43 4.82
C TRP A 126 -2.05 1.69 5.93
N VAL A 127 -0.72 1.73 5.89
CA VAL A 127 0.15 1.20 6.93
C VAL A 127 1.22 2.22 7.27
N LEU A 128 1.45 2.43 8.57
CA LEU A 128 2.56 3.21 9.10
C LEU A 128 3.63 2.24 9.61
N ALA A 129 4.84 2.34 9.06
CA ALA A 129 6.02 1.63 9.53
C ALA A 129 6.87 2.53 10.42
N VAL A 130 7.22 2.06 11.62
CA VAL A 130 8.16 2.72 12.52
C VAL A 130 9.44 1.89 12.58
N LEU A 131 10.52 2.46 12.09
CA LEU A 131 11.81 1.79 11.93
C LEU A 131 12.54 1.71 13.28
N PRO A 132 13.51 0.77 13.44
CA PRO A 132 14.25 0.60 14.69
C PRO A 132 15.02 1.85 15.16
N ASN A 133 15.36 2.75 14.22
CA ASN A 133 16.05 4.01 14.50
C ASN A 133 15.09 5.16 14.88
N GLY A 134 13.78 4.92 14.91
CA GLY A 134 12.75 5.90 15.23
C GLY A 134 12.22 6.70 14.02
N GLU A 135 12.82 6.54 12.85
CA GLU A 135 12.23 7.08 11.61
C GLU A 135 10.92 6.34 11.28
N ALA A 136 10.08 6.96 10.47
CA ALA A 136 8.81 6.39 10.08
C ALA A 136 8.52 6.58 8.59
N LEU A 137 7.83 5.61 8.00
CA LEU A 137 7.37 5.64 6.63
C LEU A 137 5.88 5.29 6.59
N GLY A 138 5.10 6.09 5.86
CA GLY A 138 3.72 5.76 5.52
C GLY A 138 3.63 5.05 4.18
N VAL A 139 2.76 4.04 4.06
CA VAL A 139 2.51 3.32 2.81
C VAL A 139 1.01 3.18 2.57
N LEU A 140 0.55 3.69 1.44
CA LEU A 140 -0.84 3.69 1.01
C LEU A 140 -1.00 2.85 -0.26
N ALA A 141 -1.87 1.85 -0.26
CA ALA A 141 -2.35 1.23 -1.48
C ALA A 141 -3.61 1.97 -1.96
N ASP A 142 -3.51 2.74 -3.04
CA ASP A 142 -4.58 3.60 -3.53
C ASP A 142 -5.59 2.81 -4.37
N THR A 143 -6.50 2.12 -3.68
CA THR A 143 -7.55 1.32 -4.31
C THR A 143 -8.83 1.36 -3.49
N THR A 144 -9.97 1.45 -4.17
CA THR A 144 -11.31 1.35 -3.57
C THR A 144 -11.85 -0.09 -3.59
N ARG A 145 -11.12 -1.00 -4.23
CA ARG A 145 -11.46 -2.43 -4.28
C ARG A 145 -11.06 -3.08 -2.95
N ARG A 146 -11.64 -4.24 -2.66
CA ARG A 146 -11.24 -5.08 -1.53
C ARG A 146 -9.73 -5.31 -1.57
N CYS A 147 -9.02 -4.81 -0.56
CA CYS A 147 -7.59 -4.97 -0.40
C CYS A 147 -7.31 -5.81 0.84
N GLU A 148 -6.38 -6.73 0.72
CA GLU A 148 -5.79 -7.47 1.83
C GLU A 148 -4.49 -6.80 2.23
N ILE A 149 -4.32 -6.58 3.54
CA ILE A 149 -3.08 -6.13 4.15
C ILE A 149 -2.52 -7.30 4.96
N ASP A 150 -1.46 -7.93 4.47
CA ASP A 150 -0.79 -9.03 5.12
C ASP A 150 0.54 -8.56 5.73
N LEU A 151 0.58 -8.54 7.07
CA LEU A 151 1.70 -8.08 7.88
C LEU A 151 2.28 -9.23 8.71
N ARG A 152 2.00 -10.48 8.33
CA ARG A 152 2.42 -11.68 9.08
C ARG A 152 3.91 -11.96 8.95
N LYS A 153 4.51 -11.60 7.81
CA LYS A 153 5.95 -11.69 7.62
C LYS A 153 6.61 -10.51 8.35
N GLU A 154 7.64 -10.82 9.14
CA GLU A 154 8.38 -9.81 9.91
C GLU A 154 8.83 -8.64 9.02
N SER A 155 8.62 -7.42 9.52
CA SER A 155 9.04 -6.16 8.89
C SER A 155 8.69 -6.06 7.40
N THR A 156 7.56 -6.66 7.00
CA THR A 156 7.10 -6.69 5.62
C THR A 156 5.67 -6.21 5.55
N ILE A 157 5.39 -5.32 4.61
CA ILE A 157 4.02 -4.94 4.23
C ILE A 157 3.72 -5.63 2.90
N GLN A 158 2.59 -6.33 2.84
CA GLN A 158 2.07 -6.86 1.60
C GLN A 158 0.62 -6.42 1.39
N PHE A 159 0.36 -5.77 0.25
CA PHE A 159 -0.99 -5.42 -0.21
C PHE A 159 -1.39 -6.37 -1.33
N ILE A 160 -2.64 -6.85 -1.31
CA ILE A 160 -3.18 -7.68 -2.39
C ILE A 160 -4.56 -7.14 -2.75
N ALA A 161 -4.75 -6.73 -4.00
CA ALA A 161 -6.05 -6.31 -4.49
C ALA A 161 -6.26 -6.73 -5.95
N PRO A 162 -7.51 -6.84 -6.42
CA PRO A 162 -7.81 -7.05 -7.84
C PRO A 162 -7.41 -5.83 -8.67
N SER A 163 -7.00 -6.08 -9.92
CA SER A 163 -6.55 -5.06 -10.88
C SER A 163 -5.30 -4.31 -10.42
N SER A 164 -4.72 -3.53 -11.35
CA SER A 164 -3.57 -2.70 -11.05
C SER A 164 -3.96 -1.49 -10.21
N TYR A 165 -3.13 -1.13 -9.23
CA TYR A 165 -3.32 0.03 -8.36
C TYR A 165 -1.99 0.70 -8.01
N PRO A 166 -1.96 2.04 -7.86
CA PRO A 166 -0.76 2.73 -7.40
C PRO A 166 -0.54 2.53 -5.90
N VAL A 167 0.72 2.59 -5.50
CA VAL A 167 1.13 2.66 -4.08
C VAL A 167 1.82 3.99 -3.84
N PHE A 168 1.57 4.62 -2.69
CA PHE A 168 2.24 5.85 -2.29
C PHE A 168 3.07 5.61 -1.04
N THR A 169 4.27 6.18 -1.00
CA THR A 169 5.09 6.24 0.23
C THR A 169 5.22 7.67 0.70
N PHE A 170 5.19 7.86 2.02
CA PHE A 170 5.36 9.15 2.70
C PHE A 170 6.56 9.06 3.64
N GLY A 171 7.70 9.63 3.22
CA GLY A 171 8.96 9.63 3.95
C GLY A 171 10.07 8.77 3.31
N PRO A 172 11.02 8.23 4.11
CA PRO A 172 11.01 8.19 5.57
C PRO A 172 11.20 9.59 6.19
N PHE A 173 10.53 9.83 7.31
CA PHE A 173 10.66 11.05 8.10
C PHE A 173 11.16 10.73 9.50
N THR A 174 11.63 11.75 10.22
CA THR A 174 12.22 11.62 11.57
C THR A 174 11.21 11.23 12.66
N SER A 175 9.90 11.22 12.37
CA SER A 175 8.88 10.83 13.34
C SER A 175 7.58 10.33 12.68
N PRO A 176 6.79 9.49 13.37
CA PRO A 176 5.44 9.12 12.95
C PRO A 176 4.52 10.31 12.71
N THR A 177 4.65 11.36 13.52
CA THR A 177 3.84 12.59 13.38
C THR A 177 4.09 13.28 12.05
N ALA A 178 5.36 13.36 11.61
CA ALA A 178 5.69 13.95 10.31
C ALA A 178 5.06 13.17 9.14
N VAL A 179 5.01 11.84 9.24
CA VAL A 179 4.30 11.00 8.26
C VAL A 179 2.81 11.35 8.21
N LEU A 180 2.16 11.51 9.36
CA LEU A 180 0.73 11.85 9.42
C LEU A 180 0.42 13.27 8.93
N VAL A 181 1.32 14.23 9.18
CA VAL A 181 1.22 15.58 8.61
C VAL A 181 1.30 15.52 7.09
N SER A 182 2.30 14.81 6.54
CA SER A 182 2.45 14.63 5.10
C SER A 182 1.24 13.93 4.47
N LEU A 183 0.71 12.87 5.11
CA LEU A 183 -0.52 12.20 4.68
C LEU A 183 -1.72 13.17 4.65
N SER A 184 -1.80 14.12 5.58
CA SER A 184 -2.91 15.08 5.65
C SER A 184 -2.92 16.12 4.52
N HIS A 185 -1.80 16.23 3.78
CA HIS A 185 -1.71 17.10 2.61
C HIS A 185 -2.26 16.44 1.34
N ALA A 186 -2.51 15.12 1.36
CA ALA A 186 -3.06 14.38 0.22
C ALA A 186 -4.48 14.83 -0.14
#